data_AF-A0A1W9WNS5-F1
#
_entry.id   AF-A0A1W9WNS5-F1
#
_cell.length_a   1.000
_cell.length_b   1.000
_cell.length_c   1.000
_cell.angle_alpha   90.00
_cell.angle_beta   90.00
_cell.angle_gamma   90.00
#
_symmetry.space_group_name_H-M   'P 1'
#
loop_
_entity.id
_entity.type
_entity.pdbx_description
1 polymer ?
#
loop_
_entity_poly.entity_id
_entity_poly.type
_entity_poly.pdbx_seq_one_letter_code
_entity_poly.pdbx_strand_id
1 'polypeptide(L)'
;MILHDFTYKWDGKSRSGEKPIAWWPGAYRVRIIKLGDDSRSISYLFPIAVVFKSMAITGSMDISLKNYIDNFAKKISKEYDLEVDKTLWVELGKEILVAQLHPDRKLSDEILYSISWRPVRPNELSMIESYITDL
;
A
#
# COMPACT_ATOMS: atom_id res chain seq x y z
N MET A 1 -14.73 -4.82 -4.91
CA MET A 1 -14.36 -5.16 -6.31
C MET A 1 -12.86 -5.04 -6.47
N ILE A 2 -12.20 -5.97 -7.18
CA ILE A 2 -10.76 -5.82 -7.50
C ILE A 2 -10.64 -4.89 -8.71
N LEU A 3 -9.85 -3.83 -8.57
CA LEU A 3 -9.53 -2.89 -9.66
C LEU A 3 -8.27 -3.34 -10.40
N HIS A 4 -7.25 -3.76 -9.64
CA HIS A 4 -5.96 -4.20 -10.18
C HIS A 4 -5.39 -5.35 -9.34
N ASP A 5 -4.74 -6.31 -9.98
CA ASP A 5 -3.93 -7.37 -9.37
C ASP A 5 -2.66 -7.56 -10.20
N PHE A 6 -1.51 -7.26 -9.61
CA PHE A 6 -0.23 -7.25 -10.31
C PHE A 6 0.93 -7.57 -9.37
N THR A 7 2.08 -7.86 -9.96
CA THR A 7 3.34 -7.99 -9.22
C THR A 7 4.16 -6.72 -9.41
N TYR A 8 4.39 -6.00 -8.33
CA TYR A 8 5.27 -4.85 -8.31
C TYR A 8 6.69 -5.30 -7.96
N LYS A 9 7.67 -4.99 -8.83
CA LYS A 9 9.08 -5.35 -8.63
C LYS A 9 9.97 -4.12 -8.72
N TRP A 10 11.04 -4.09 -7.94
CA TRP A 10 12.09 -3.07 -8.07
C TRP A 10 13.48 -3.69 -7.90
N ASP A 11 14.48 -3.10 -8.54
CA ASP A 11 15.86 -3.60 -8.60
C ASP A 11 16.83 -2.88 -7.66
N GLY A 12 16.31 -1.98 -6.81
CA GLY A 12 17.10 -1.16 -5.88
C GLY A 12 17.83 0.01 -6.53
N LYS A 13 17.65 0.24 -7.84
CA LYS A 13 18.34 1.30 -8.59
C LYS A 13 17.39 2.47 -8.86
N SER A 14 17.89 3.69 -8.71
CA SER A 14 17.20 4.86 -9.27
C SER A 14 17.37 4.83 -10.78
N ARG A 15 16.27 4.66 -11.50
CA ARG A 15 16.20 4.98 -12.92
C ARG A 15 15.43 6.31 -13.02
N SER A 16 15.90 7.21 -13.87
CA SER A 16 15.26 8.53 -14.14
C SER A 16 15.18 9.53 -12.97
N GLY A 17 16.04 9.41 -11.94
CA GLY A 17 16.14 10.43 -10.86
C GLY A 17 15.04 10.37 -9.80
N GLU A 18 14.05 9.49 -9.96
CA GLU A 18 13.10 9.17 -8.89
C GLU A 18 13.76 8.25 -7.85
N LYS A 19 13.46 8.48 -6.57
CA LYS A 19 13.96 7.62 -5.48
C LYS A 19 13.37 6.21 -5.63
N PRO A 20 14.18 5.15 -5.51
CA PRO A 20 13.64 3.80 -5.46
C PRO A 20 12.82 3.61 -4.18
N ILE A 21 11.88 2.65 -4.18
CA ILE A 21 11.09 2.33 -3.00
C ILE A 21 12.00 1.95 -1.84
N ALA A 22 12.92 1.03 -2.10
CA ALA A 22 14.04 0.68 -1.24
C ALA A 22 15.30 0.48 -2.08
N TRP A 23 16.46 0.64 -1.47
CA TRP A 23 17.77 0.43 -2.11
C TRP A 23 18.12 -1.04 -2.36
N TRP A 24 17.34 -1.96 -1.79
CA TRP A 24 17.48 -3.40 -1.99
C TRP A 24 16.36 -3.89 -2.91
N PRO A 25 16.61 -4.82 -3.85
CA PRO A 25 15.59 -5.33 -4.75
C PRO A 25 14.49 -6.07 -3.99
N GLY A 26 13.26 -6.00 -4.49
CA GLY A 26 12.13 -6.68 -3.89
C GLY A 26 10.97 -6.86 -4.85
N ALA A 27 10.03 -7.71 -4.46
CA ALA A 27 8.82 -7.98 -5.21
C ALA A 27 7.64 -8.15 -4.25
N TYR A 28 6.53 -7.49 -4.57
CA TYR A 28 5.27 -7.64 -3.84
C TYR A 28 4.16 -7.99 -4.83
N ARG A 29 3.28 -8.89 -4.44
CA ARG A 29 1.97 -9.02 -5.10
C ARG A 29 1.07 -7.95 -4.51
N VAL A 30 0.47 -7.14 -5.37
CA VAL A 30 -0.31 -5.96 -5.00
C VAL A 30 -1.69 -6.08 -5.60
N ARG A 31 -2.70 -5.82 -4.78
CA ARG A 31 -4.09 -5.83 -5.17
C ARG A 31 -4.77 -4.55 -4.72
N ILE A 32 -5.35 -3.82 -5.68
CA ILE A 32 -6.11 -2.60 -5.42
C ILE A 32 -7.58 -2.98 -5.43
N ILE A 33 -8.27 -2.72 -4.33
CA ILE A 33 -9.63 -3.15 -4.06
C ILE A 33 -10.48 -1.92 -3.79
N LYS A 34 -11.60 -1.81 -4.49
CA LYS A 34 -12.67 -0.89 -4.14
C LYS A 34 -13.53 -1.48 -3.03
N LEU A 35 -13.54 -0.82 -1.87
CA LEU A 35 -14.27 -1.24 -0.66
C LEU A 35 -15.71 -0.72 -0.65
N GLY A 36 -15.96 0.43 -1.28
CA GLY A 36 -17.28 1.04 -1.32
C GLY A 36 -17.41 2.04 -2.47
N ASP A 37 -18.65 2.43 -2.71
CA ASP A 37 -19.01 3.52 -3.60
C ASP A 37 -19.50 4.69 -2.74
N ASP A 38 -18.85 5.85 -2.88
CA ASP A 38 -19.39 7.08 -2.31
C ASP A 38 -20.72 7.39 -3.02
N SER A 39 -21.81 7.11 -2.32
CA SER A 39 -23.14 7.54 -2.73
C SER A 39 -23.38 8.94 -2.17
N ARG A 40 -24.33 9.70 -2.75
CA ARG A 40 -24.65 11.08 -2.29
C ARG A 40 -25.00 11.19 -0.78
N SER A 41 -25.25 10.08 -0.10
CA SER A 41 -25.61 10.00 1.31
C SER A 41 -24.57 9.34 2.22
N ILE A 42 -23.56 8.64 1.68
CA ILE A 42 -22.57 7.90 2.48
C ILE A 42 -21.20 8.07 1.84
N SER A 43 -20.29 8.71 2.57
CA SER A 43 -18.87 8.78 2.22
C SER A 43 -18.09 7.78 3.06
N TYR A 44 -17.35 6.90 2.39
CA TYR A 44 -16.46 5.95 3.06
C TYR A 44 -15.19 6.67 3.48
N LEU A 45 -14.74 6.43 4.71
CA LEU A 45 -13.48 6.99 5.20
C LEU A 45 -12.27 6.48 4.39
N PHE A 46 -12.35 5.23 3.92
CA PHE A 46 -11.37 4.58 3.07
C PHE A 46 -12.10 3.83 1.94
N PRO A 47 -12.39 4.48 0.80
CA PRO A 47 -13.12 3.84 -0.31
C PRO A 47 -12.27 2.81 -1.06
N ILE A 48 -10.94 2.90 -0.96
CA ILE A 48 -9.97 2.01 -1.61
C ILE A 48 -9.08 1.34 -0.58
N ALA A 49 -8.77 0.07 -0.79
CA ALA A 49 -7.70 -0.65 -0.10
C ALA A 49 -6.63 -1.10 -1.09
N VAL A 50 -5.36 -0.96 -0.68
CA VAL A 50 -4.22 -1.56 -1.36
C VAL A 50 -3.69 -2.64 -0.46
N VAL A 51 -3.89 -3.89 -0.85
CA VAL A 51 -3.38 -5.06 -0.14
C VAL A 51 -2.11 -5.53 -0.84
N PHE A 52 -1.05 -5.78 -0.09
CA PHE A 52 0.22 -6.19 -0.65
C PHE A 52 0.88 -7.28 0.20
N LYS A 53 1.53 -8.22 -0.47
CA LYS A 53 2.23 -9.34 0.15
C LYS A 53 3.60 -9.51 -0.44
N SER A 54 4.61 -9.67 0.41
CA SER A 54 5.97 -9.94 -0.04
C SER A 54 6.01 -11.24 -0.84
N MET A 55 6.54 -11.15 -2.06
CA MET A 55 6.91 -12.31 -2.85
C MET A 55 8.39 -12.55 -2.59
N ALA A 56 8.70 -13.26 -1.50
CA ALA A 56 10.07 -13.58 -1.14
C ALA A 56 10.81 -14.10 -2.38
N ILE A 57 11.77 -13.32 -2.89
CA ILE A 57 12.65 -13.79 -3.95
C ILE A 57 13.68 -14.67 -3.25
N THR A 58 13.74 -15.93 -3.63
CA THR A 58 14.67 -16.91 -3.06
C THR A 58 16.09 -16.34 -3.05
N GLY A 59 16.66 -16.16 -1.85
CA GLY A 59 18.02 -15.64 -1.65
C GLY A 59 18.15 -14.14 -1.33
N SER A 60 17.07 -13.36 -1.33
CA SER A 60 17.08 -11.97 -0.84
C SER A 60 16.42 -11.85 0.53
N MET A 61 16.95 -10.98 1.42
CA MET A 61 16.28 -10.59 2.66
C MET A 61 14.85 -10.15 2.35
N ASP A 62 13.90 -10.62 3.14
CA ASP A 62 12.51 -10.17 3.11
C ASP A 62 12.46 -8.69 3.55
N ILE A 63 12.55 -7.77 2.58
CA ILE A 63 12.50 -6.34 2.87
C ILE A 63 11.04 -5.99 3.13
N SER A 64 10.68 -5.96 4.41
CA SER A 64 9.38 -5.42 4.81
C SER A 64 9.29 -3.96 4.35
N LEU A 65 8.14 -3.61 3.79
CA LEU A 65 7.85 -2.23 3.41
C LEU A 65 7.62 -1.32 4.64
N LYS A 66 7.72 -1.84 5.87
CA LYS A 66 7.57 -1.05 7.11
C LYS A 66 8.27 0.30 7.12
N ASN A 67 9.52 0.34 6.63
CA ASN A 67 10.34 1.56 6.58
C ASN A 67 10.24 2.32 5.24
N TYR A 68 9.55 1.76 4.25
CA TYR A 68 9.53 2.25 2.85
C TYR A 68 8.12 2.44 2.30
N ILE A 69 7.11 2.31 3.16
CA ILE A 69 5.70 2.40 2.77
C ILE A 69 5.33 3.78 2.25
N ASP A 70 6.03 4.83 2.65
CA ASP A 70 5.83 6.18 2.11
C ASP A 70 6.12 6.22 0.59
N ASN A 71 7.29 5.73 0.18
CA ASN A 71 7.72 5.70 -1.22
C ASN A 71 6.83 4.77 -2.02
N PHE A 72 6.50 3.60 -1.45
CA PHE A 72 5.60 2.65 -2.07
C PHE A 72 4.21 3.25 -2.28
N ALA A 73 3.62 3.83 -1.23
CA ALA A 73 2.30 4.42 -1.28
C ALA A 73 2.24 5.58 -2.28
N LYS A 74 3.22 6.49 -2.26
CA LYS A 74 3.31 7.59 -3.23
C LYS A 74 3.41 7.08 -4.67
N LYS A 75 4.23 6.04 -4.91
CA LYS A 75 4.44 5.51 -6.24
C LYS A 75 3.20 4.82 -6.80
N ILE A 76 2.60 3.92 -6.03
CA ILE A 76 1.35 3.25 -6.41
C ILE A 76 0.22 4.29 -6.57
N SER A 77 0.16 5.29 -5.69
CA SER A 77 -0.85 6.35 -5.78
C SER A 77 -0.69 7.19 -7.05
N LYS A 78 0.53 7.54 -7.44
CA LYS A 78 0.81 8.26 -8.69
C LYS A 78 0.45 7.44 -9.93
N GLU A 79 0.70 6.13 -9.89
CA GLU A 79 0.45 5.23 -11.02
C GLU A 79 -1.04 4.90 -11.22
N TYR A 80 -1.79 4.78 -10.13
CA TYR A 80 -3.20 4.35 -10.13
C TYR A 80 -4.20 5.42 -9.68
N ASP A 81 -3.76 6.69 -9.62
CA ASP A 81 -4.57 7.86 -9.24
C ASP A 81 -5.29 7.68 -7.89
N LEU A 82 -4.53 7.30 -6.85
CA LEU A 82 -5.05 7.08 -5.50
C LEU A 82 -4.73 8.27 -4.57
N GLU A 83 -5.61 8.54 -3.62
CA GLU A 83 -5.33 9.42 -2.49
C GLU A 83 -4.64 8.62 -1.38
N VAL A 84 -3.37 8.93 -1.08
CA VAL A 84 -2.54 8.17 -0.12
C VAL A 84 -3.19 8.07 1.26
N ASP A 85 -3.77 9.16 1.75
CA ASP A 85 -4.38 9.29 3.07
C ASP A 85 -5.82 8.75 3.14
N LYS A 86 -6.48 8.54 1.99
CA LYS A 86 -7.79 7.86 1.89
C LYS A 86 -7.71 6.41 1.41
N THR A 87 -6.50 5.87 1.33
CA THR A 87 -6.27 4.48 0.95
C THR A 87 -5.93 3.65 2.18
N LEU A 88 -6.60 2.50 2.33
CA LEU A 88 -6.27 1.53 3.37
C LEU A 88 -5.09 0.66 2.89
N TRP A 89 -3.90 0.88 3.44
CA TRP A 89 -2.68 0.15 3.08
C TRP A 89 -2.51 -1.08 3.97
N VAL A 90 -2.61 -2.28 3.40
CA VAL A 90 -2.62 -3.53 4.15
C VAL A 90 -1.46 -4.44 3.72
N GLU A 91 -0.55 -4.72 4.64
CA GLU A 91 0.52 -5.70 4.45
C GLU A 91 0.06 -7.07 4.95
N LEU A 92 0.11 -8.08 4.07
CA LEU A 92 -0.11 -9.48 4.42
C LEU A 92 1.23 -10.13 4.78
N GLY A 93 1.30 -10.72 5.96
CA GLY A 93 2.47 -11.44 6.45
C GLY A 93 2.10 -12.42 7.56
N LYS A 94 3.03 -12.64 8.51
CA LYS A 94 2.72 -13.39 9.74
C LYS A 94 1.58 -12.76 10.53
N GLU A 95 1.54 -11.43 10.51
CA GLU A 95 0.44 -10.61 11.03
C GLU A 95 -0.08 -9.77 9.87
N ILE A 96 -1.39 -9.51 9.85
CA ILE A 96 -1.99 -8.57 8.89
C ILE A 96 -1.92 -7.17 9.51
N LEU A 97 -1.14 -6.30 8.90
CA LEU A 97 -0.89 -4.96 9.40
C LEU A 97 -1.45 -3.91 8.45
N VAL A 98 -1.93 -2.81 9.03
CA VAL A 98 -2.42 -1.64 8.31
C VAL A 98 -1.44 -0.50 8.56
N ALA A 99 -0.93 0.08 7.48
CA ALA A 99 -0.18 1.33 7.53
C ALA A 99 -1.13 2.53 7.44
N GLN A 100 -0.97 3.46 8.36
CA GLN A 100 -1.68 4.74 8.37
C GLN A 100 -0.68 5.83 7.98
N LEU A 101 -0.94 6.49 6.85
CA LEU A 101 -0.13 7.60 6.35
C LEU A 101 -0.90 8.90 6.61
N HIS A 102 -0.51 9.61 7.66
CA HIS A 102 -1.12 10.89 8.03
C HIS A 102 -0.32 12.04 7.41
N PRO A 103 -0.94 12.90 6.60
CA PRO A 103 -0.24 14.06 6.04
C PRO A 103 0.16 14.99 7.19
N ASP A 104 1.46 15.23 7.36
CA ASP A 104 2.00 16.04 8.47
C ASP A 104 2.24 17.49 7.98
N ARG A 105 3.04 17.65 6.92
CA ARG A 105 3.37 18.96 6.34
C ARG A 105 3.55 18.87 4.83
N LYS A 106 3.15 19.93 4.11
CA LYS A 106 3.64 20.18 2.75
C LYS A 106 5.01 20.82 2.86
N LEU A 107 6.04 20.12 2.43
CA LEU A 107 7.38 20.68 2.26
C LEU A 107 7.61 20.80 0.75
N SER A 108 7.54 22.02 0.21
CA SER A 108 7.50 22.25 -1.24
C SER A 108 6.27 21.57 -1.89
N ASP A 109 6.41 21.07 -3.12
CA ASP A 109 5.38 20.33 -3.87
C ASP A 109 5.14 18.89 -3.36
N GLU A 110 5.84 18.43 -2.31
CA GLU A 110 5.68 17.09 -1.76
C GLU A 110 4.97 17.08 -0.39
N ILE A 111 4.07 16.11 -0.21
CA ILE A 111 3.42 15.83 1.08
C ILE A 111 4.31 14.85 1.85
N LEU A 112 4.69 15.25 3.06
CA LEU A 112 5.33 14.37 4.03
C LEU A 112 4.24 13.67 4.86
N TYR A 113 4.42 12.37 5.07
CA TYR A 113 3.49 11.55 5.84
C TYR A 113 4.15 11.06 7.12
N SER A 114 3.45 11.23 8.23
CA SER A 114 3.68 10.47 9.46
C SER A 114 3.12 9.07 9.28
N ILE A 115 3.92 8.05 9.60
CA ILE A 115 3.59 6.65 9.35
C ILE A 115 3.43 5.92 10.67
N SER A 116 2.31 5.25 10.85
CA SER A 116 2.11 4.30 11.94
C SER A 116 1.61 2.97 11.40
N TRP A 117 1.96 1.89 12.10
CA TRP A 117 1.53 0.54 11.77
C TRP A 117 0.69 0.00 12.93
N ARG A 118 -0.40 -0.67 12.59
CA ARG A 118 -1.24 -1.36 13.58
C ARG A 118 -1.79 -2.66 13.03
N PRO A 119 -2.23 -3.60 13.88
CA PRO A 119 -3.03 -4.72 13.42
C PRO A 119 -4.27 -4.27 12.65
N VAL A 120 -4.66 -5.06 11.66
CA VAL A 120 -5.95 -4.90 10.96
C VAL A 120 -7.08 -5.04 11.96
N ARG A 121 -8.10 -4.18 11.85
CA ARG A 121 -9.30 -4.30 12.69
C ARG A 121 -10.24 -5.35 12.12
N PRO A 122 -11.08 -6.00 12.94
CA PRO A 122 -12.00 -7.05 12.46
C PRO A 122 -12.91 -6.59 11.31
N ASN A 123 -13.40 -5.34 11.36
CA ASN A 123 -14.24 -4.76 10.31
C ASN A 123 -13.49 -4.48 9.00
N GLU A 124 -12.21 -4.09 9.09
CA GLU A 124 -11.35 -3.90 7.92
C GLU A 124 -11.02 -5.25 7.28
N LEU A 125 -10.71 -6.25 8.11
CA LEU A 125 -10.46 -7.61 7.67
C LEU A 125 -11.70 -8.19 6.96
N SER A 126 -12.90 -8.05 7.53
CA SER A 126 -14.12 -8.54 6.90
C SER A 126 -14.41 -7.91 5.55
N MET A 127 -13.95 -6.68 5.31
CA MET A 127 -14.11 -6.01 4.00
C MET A 127 -13.15 -6.55 2.94
N ILE A 128 -11.98 -7.07 3.34
CA ILE A 128 -10.94 -7.53 2.41
C ILE A 128 -10.83 -9.06 2.32
N GLU A 129 -11.42 -9.81 3.26
CA GLU A 129 -11.23 -11.26 3.43
C GLU A 129 -11.48 -12.06 2.15
N SER A 130 -12.59 -11.78 1.44
CA SER A 130 -12.92 -12.45 0.17
C SER A 130 -11.96 -12.15 -0.97
N TYR A 131 -11.11 -11.13 -0.82
CA TYR A 131 -10.17 -10.67 -1.83
C TYR A 131 -8.72 -11.01 -1.48
N ILE A 132 -8.45 -11.77 -0.43
CA ILE A 132 -7.07 -12.09 -0.01
C ILE A 132 -6.79 -13.59 0.09
N THR A 133 -7.77 -14.44 -0.20
CA THR A 133 -7.66 -15.89 -0.01
C THR A 133 -6.60 -16.55 -0.92
N ASP A 134 -6.34 -15.98 -2.09
CA ASP A 134 -5.37 -16.48 -3.09
C ASP A 134 -4.06 -15.66 -3.12
N LEU A 135 -3.88 -14.72 -2.19
CA LEU A 135 -2.69 -13.87 -2.07
C LEU A 135 -1.63 -14.52 -1.18
#